data_AF-A0A1H0JIV7-F1
#
_entry.id   AF-A0A1H0JIV7-F1
#
_cell.length_a   1.000
_cell.length_b   1.000
_cell.length_c   1.000
_cell.angle_alpha   90.00
_cell.angle_beta   90.00
_cell.angle_gamma   90.00
#
_symmetry.space_group_name_H-M   'P 1'
#
loop_
_entity.id
_entity.type
_entity.pdbx_description
1 polymer ?
#
loop_
_entity_poly.entity_id
_entity_poly.type
_entity_poly.pdbx_seq_one_letter_code
_entity_poly.pdbx_strand_id
1 'polypeptide(L)'
;MSLKTQYEFTLPRGYVDNHGGVHRTGVMRLATARDELEPLRDPTVTGPDDPRLTVLILARVVRSLGDLDMVTPHEIEGLFAADLAFLQDFYGVINFGNQEEYEALLAAQASSAPLTGAPAPAAPAAVAESGSNGAESSPEPAAAPRRARVEEIPRSQV
;
A
#
# COMPACT_ATOMS: atom_id res chain seq x y z
N MET A 1 18.06 -21.41 24.01
CA MET A 1 17.00 -20.56 23.42
C MET A 1 16.93 -20.85 21.94
N SER A 2 15.74 -21.09 21.38
CA SER A 2 15.56 -21.25 19.94
C SER A 2 15.47 -19.88 19.27
N LEU A 3 16.11 -19.70 18.13
CA LEU A 3 16.00 -18.49 17.32
C LEU A 3 14.59 -18.39 16.72
N LYS A 4 13.91 -17.26 16.90
CA LYS A 4 12.66 -16.95 16.19
C LYS A 4 13.03 -16.54 14.76
N THR A 5 12.50 -17.26 13.78
CA THR A 5 12.79 -17.03 12.35
C THR A 5 11.55 -16.69 11.53
N GLN A 6 10.38 -16.65 12.17
CA GLN A 6 9.09 -16.39 11.54
C GLN A 6 8.31 -15.37 12.37
N TYR A 7 7.66 -14.45 11.67
CA TYR A 7 7.00 -13.28 12.23
C TYR A 7 5.64 -13.11 11.54
N GLU A 8 4.61 -12.97 12.36
CA GLU A 8 3.25 -12.74 11.88
C GLU A 8 3.05 -11.27 11.55
N PHE A 9 2.29 -10.99 10.50
CA PHE A 9 1.87 -9.66 10.13
C PHE A 9 0.38 -9.64 9.78
N THR A 10 -0.22 -8.46 9.83
CA THR A 10 -1.55 -8.16 9.30
C THR A 10 -1.45 -6.99 8.35
N LEU A 11 -1.88 -7.18 7.11
CA LEU A 11 -1.97 -6.15 6.08
C LEU A 11 -3.02 -5.08 6.48
N PRO A 12 -2.68 -3.78 6.35
CA PRO A 12 -3.61 -2.68 6.56
C PRO A 12 -4.95 -2.82 5.80
N ARG A 13 -4.93 -3.23 4.52
CA ARG A 13 -6.15 -3.44 3.71
C ARG A 13 -6.37 -4.90 3.40
N GLY A 14 -5.33 -5.58 2.93
CA GLY A 14 -5.38 -6.98 2.55
C GLY A 14 -5.24 -7.20 1.04
N TYR A 15 -4.79 -8.39 0.68
CA TYR A 15 -4.81 -8.87 -0.69
C TYR A 15 -6.22 -9.33 -1.07
N VAL A 16 -6.72 -8.90 -2.22
CA VAL A 16 -7.99 -9.34 -2.78
C VAL A 16 -7.71 -10.36 -3.87
N ASP A 17 -8.17 -11.59 -3.67
CA ASP A 17 -7.97 -12.67 -4.65
C ASP A 17 -8.95 -12.54 -5.84
N ASN A 18 -8.77 -13.42 -6.83
CA ASN A 18 -9.63 -13.46 -8.02
C ASN A 18 -11.09 -13.87 -7.74
N HIS A 19 -11.37 -14.39 -6.55
CA HIS A 19 -12.70 -14.78 -6.08
C HIS A 19 -13.36 -13.70 -5.20
N GLY A 20 -12.66 -12.59 -4.93
CA GLY A 20 -13.11 -11.51 -4.04
C GLY A 20 -12.87 -11.78 -2.56
N GLY A 21 -12.14 -12.85 -2.21
CA GLY A 21 -11.66 -13.14 -0.87
C GLY A 21 -10.61 -12.12 -0.44
N VAL A 22 -10.62 -11.74 0.85
CA VAL A 22 -9.68 -10.76 1.41
C VAL A 22 -8.76 -11.44 2.41
N HIS A 23 -7.47 -11.48 2.09
CA HIS A 23 -6.44 -12.09 2.92
C HIS A 23 -5.58 -11.01 3.58
N ARG A 24 -5.55 -10.99 4.93
CA ARG A 24 -4.86 -9.94 5.69
C ARG A 24 -3.73 -10.47 6.56
N THR A 25 -3.95 -11.58 7.25
CA THR A 25 -2.96 -12.15 8.17
C THR A 25 -1.98 -13.00 7.40
N GLY A 26 -0.68 -12.87 7.66
CA GLY A 26 0.34 -13.67 7.00
C GLY A 26 1.55 -13.91 7.88
N VAL A 27 2.46 -14.74 7.37
CA VAL A 27 3.72 -15.05 8.04
C VAL A 27 4.87 -14.71 7.10
N MET A 28 5.84 -13.96 7.60
CA MET A 28 7.11 -13.72 6.93
C MET A 28 8.23 -14.40 7.71
N ARG A 29 9.17 -15.01 6.99
CA ARG A 29 10.41 -15.52 7.59
C ARG A 29 11.55 -14.52 7.43
N LEU A 30 12.58 -14.65 8.26
CA LEU A 30 13.85 -13.98 8.01
C LEU A 30 14.38 -14.33 6.61
N ALA A 31 14.90 -13.31 5.95
CA ALA A 31 15.57 -13.44 4.68
C ALA A 31 16.93 -14.10 4.87
N THR A 32 17.32 -14.87 3.88
CA THR A 32 18.69 -15.36 3.74
C THR A 32 19.41 -14.56 2.67
N ALA A 33 20.74 -14.60 2.66
CA ALA A 33 21.52 -14.00 1.56
C ALA A 33 21.10 -14.53 0.17
N ARG A 34 20.57 -15.76 0.10
CA ARG A 34 20.04 -16.31 -1.15
C ARG A 34 18.77 -15.59 -1.61
N ASP A 35 17.90 -15.20 -0.69
CA ASP A 35 16.66 -14.49 -1.02
C ASP A 35 16.93 -13.11 -1.61
N GLU A 36 18.03 -12.48 -1.17
CA GLU A 36 18.50 -11.17 -1.67
C GLU A 36 19.21 -11.28 -3.03
N LEU A 37 20.06 -12.31 -3.21
CA LEU A 37 20.94 -12.39 -4.38
C LEU A 37 20.32 -13.13 -5.57
N GLU A 38 19.44 -14.11 -5.34
CA GLU A 38 18.85 -14.89 -6.44
C GLU A 38 17.98 -14.03 -7.37
N PRO A 39 17.12 -13.11 -6.87
CA PRO A 39 16.33 -12.22 -7.74
C PRO A 39 17.15 -11.34 -8.68
N LEU A 40 18.36 -10.93 -8.30
CA LEU A 40 19.26 -10.13 -9.15
C LEU A 40 19.74 -10.88 -10.40
N ARG A 41 19.53 -12.20 -10.46
CA ARG A 41 19.86 -13.03 -11.63
C ARG A 41 18.70 -13.12 -12.63
N ASP A 42 17.52 -12.61 -12.28
CA ASP A 42 16.38 -12.58 -13.17
C ASP A 42 16.64 -11.60 -14.32
N PRO A 43 16.49 -12.00 -15.59
CA PRO A 43 16.77 -11.14 -16.75
C PRO A 43 15.85 -9.92 -16.84
N THR A 44 14.74 -9.90 -16.10
CA THR A 44 13.80 -8.77 -16.03
C THR A 44 14.18 -7.75 -14.96
N VAL A 45 15.18 -8.04 -14.12
CA VAL A 45 15.70 -7.13 -13.09
C VAL A 45 16.93 -6.42 -13.64
N THR A 46 16.86 -5.09 -13.70
CA THR A 46 17.92 -4.28 -14.32
C THR A 46 19.10 -4.03 -13.35
N GLY A 47 18.87 -4.16 -12.04
CA GLY A 47 19.88 -3.93 -11.01
C GLY A 47 19.31 -3.89 -9.59
N PRO A 48 20.12 -3.51 -8.59
CA PRO A 48 19.73 -3.47 -7.18
C PRO A 48 18.67 -2.41 -6.84
N ASP A 49 18.48 -1.40 -7.69
CA ASP A 49 17.51 -0.32 -7.48
C ASP A 49 16.18 -0.55 -8.24
N ASP A 50 16.03 -1.70 -8.91
CA ASP A 50 14.83 -2.02 -9.69
C ASP A 50 13.65 -2.36 -8.75
N PRO A 51 12.48 -1.68 -8.87
CA PRO A 51 11.32 -1.97 -8.02
C PRO A 51 10.83 -3.43 -8.08
N ARG A 52 11.08 -4.15 -9.20
CA ARG A 52 10.75 -5.58 -9.31
C ARG A 52 11.54 -6.44 -8.33
N LEU A 53 12.75 -6.01 -7.96
CA LEU A 53 13.59 -6.73 -7.00
C LEU A 53 12.87 -6.90 -5.66
N THR A 54 12.27 -5.83 -5.14
CA THR A 54 11.49 -5.84 -3.90
C THR A 54 10.37 -6.87 -3.94
N VAL A 55 9.59 -6.91 -5.04
CA VAL A 55 8.50 -7.87 -5.23
C VAL A 55 9.01 -9.30 -5.17
N LEU A 56 10.11 -9.59 -5.89
CA LEU A 56 10.69 -10.92 -5.95
C LEU A 56 11.27 -11.37 -4.59
N ILE A 57 11.85 -10.46 -3.82
CA ILE A 57 12.33 -10.74 -2.46
C ILE A 57 11.13 -11.06 -1.56
N LEU A 58 10.11 -10.20 -1.54
CA LEU A 58 8.92 -10.38 -0.70
C LEU A 58 8.21 -11.71 -0.99
N ALA A 59 8.06 -12.08 -2.27
CA ALA A 59 7.46 -13.36 -2.67
C ALA A 59 8.24 -14.58 -2.14
N ARG A 60 9.55 -14.47 -1.86
CA ARG A 60 10.36 -15.57 -1.32
C ARG A 60 10.24 -15.73 0.18
N VAL A 61 9.98 -14.63 0.89
CA VAL A 61 10.03 -14.58 2.36
C VAL A 61 8.65 -14.60 3.01
N VAL A 62 7.60 -14.19 2.31
CA VAL A 62 6.22 -14.42 2.76
C VAL A 62 5.89 -15.90 2.58
N ARG A 63 5.55 -16.57 3.69
CA ARG A 63 5.28 -18.01 3.75
C ARG A 63 3.80 -18.33 3.61
N SER A 64 2.94 -17.44 4.08
CA SER A 64 1.50 -17.55 3.89
C SER A 64 0.84 -16.18 3.93
N LEU A 65 -0.32 -16.08 3.28
CA LEU A 65 -1.19 -14.91 3.32
C LEU A 65 -2.65 -15.37 3.32
N GLY A 66 -3.29 -15.29 4.48
CA GLY A 66 -4.59 -15.90 4.76
C GLY A 66 -4.52 -17.40 4.52
N ASP A 67 -5.32 -17.84 3.56
CA ASP A 67 -5.56 -19.20 3.14
C ASP A 67 -4.53 -19.65 2.07
N LEU A 68 -3.68 -18.73 1.61
CA LEU A 68 -2.67 -18.98 0.59
C LEU A 68 -1.38 -19.48 1.23
N ASP A 69 -1.09 -20.77 1.06
CA ASP A 69 0.15 -21.42 1.53
C ASP A 69 1.35 -21.16 0.61
N MET A 70 1.11 -20.63 -0.58
CA MET A 70 2.15 -20.26 -1.55
C MET A 70 1.88 -18.84 -2.04
N VAL A 71 2.72 -17.91 -1.64
CA VAL A 71 2.70 -16.53 -2.11
C VAL A 71 3.72 -16.39 -3.22
N THR A 72 3.28 -15.98 -4.41
CA THR A 72 4.13 -15.77 -5.58
C THR A 72 4.25 -14.27 -5.88
N PRO A 73 5.12 -13.87 -6.84
CA PRO A 73 5.16 -12.47 -7.28
C PRO A 73 3.80 -11.93 -7.71
N HIS A 74 2.91 -12.78 -8.25
CA HIS A 74 1.56 -12.38 -8.65
C HIS A 74 0.73 -11.81 -7.48
N GLU A 75 0.74 -12.48 -6.33
CA GLU A 75 0.00 -12.01 -5.15
C GLU A 75 0.61 -10.72 -4.59
N ILE A 76 1.95 -10.61 -4.59
CA ILE A 76 2.66 -9.41 -4.12
C ILE A 76 2.40 -8.21 -5.06
N GLU A 77 2.42 -8.42 -6.39
CA GLU A 77 2.08 -7.38 -7.38
C GLU A 77 0.61 -6.95 -7.28
N GLY A 78 -0.28 -7.84 -6.84
CA GLY A 78 -1.70 -7.55 -6.63
C GLY A 78 -2.03 -6.83 -5.32
N LEU A 79 -1.04 -6.55 -4.46
CA LEU A 79 -1.28 -5.80 -3.23
C LEU A 79 -1.62 -4.34 -3.51
N PHE A 80 -2.44 -3.73 -2.65
CA PHE A 80 -2.56 -2.28 -2.63
C PHE A 80 -1.21 -1.65 -2.27
N ALA A 81 -0.93 -0.45 -2.80
CA ALA A 81 0.33 0.25 -2.55
C ALA A 81 0.64 0.43 -1.05
N ALA A 82 -0.39 0.66 -0.21
CA ALA A 82 -0.23 0.74 1.24
C ALA A 82 0.20 -0.59 1.89
N ASP A 83 -0.30 -1.72 1.38
CA ASP A 83 0.06 -3.04 1.87
C ASP A 83 1.45 -3.45 1.40
N LEU A 84 1.82 -3.10 0.16
CA LEU A 84 3.18 -3.31 -0.35
C LEU A 84 4.20 -2.47 0.44
N ALA A 85 3.89 -1.20 0.74
CA ALA A 85 4.73 -0.36 1.58
C ALA A 85 4.88 -0.96 2.99
N PHE A 86 3.77 -1.40 3.58
CA PHE A 86 3.78 -2.09 4.88
C PHE A 86 4.69 -3.33 4.87
N LEU A 87 4.63 -4.18 3.84
CA LEU A 87 5.49 -5.36 3.76
C LEU A 87 6.98 -5.00 3.58
N GLN A 88 7.30 -3.91 2.88
CA GLN A 88 8.67 -3.41 2.77
C GLN A 88 9.21 -2.95 4.14
N ASP A 89 8.42 -2.20 4.89
CA ASP A 89 8.79 -1.75 6.23
C ASP A 89 8.95 -2.95 7.17
N PHE A 90 8.00 -3.90 7.14
CA PHE A 90 8.07 -5.12 7.94
C PHE A 90 9.32 -5.94 7.63
N TYR A 91 9.62 -6.11 6.34
CA TYR A 91 10.83 -6.80 5.89
C TYR A 91 12.09 -6.13 6.44
N GLY A 92 12.19 -4.80 6.33
CA GLY A 92 13.33 -4.04 6.83
C GLY A 92 13.52 -4.23 8.33
N VAL A 93 12.44 -4.11 9.10
CA VAL A 93 12.47 -4.20 10.56
C VAL A 93 12.88 -5.61 11.04
N ILE A 94 12.31 -6.68 10.49
CA ILE A 94 12.64 -8.04 10.97
C ILE A 94 14.06 -8.49 10.59
N ASN A 95 14.62 -7.99 9.49
CA ASN A 95 15.94 -8.41 9.00
C ASN A 95 17.09 -7.51 9.44
N PHE A 96 16.84 -6.21 9.59
CA PHE A 96 17.89 -5.21 9.84
C PHE A 96 17.60 -4.31 11.04
N GLY A 97 16.37 -4.35 11.56
CA GLY A 97 15.95 -3.53 12.68
C GLY A 97 16.29 -4.11 14.04
N ASN A 98 15.86 -3.41 15.08
CA ASN A 98 15.99 -3.81 16.48
C ASN A 98 14.63 -4.12 17.13
N GLN A 99 14.66 -4.52 18.41
CA GLN A 99 13.46 -4.90 19.15
C GLN A 99 12.46 -3.73 19.31
N GLU A 100 12.95 -2.51 19.54
CA GLU A 100 12.09 -1.33 19.74
C GLU A 100 11.36 -0.97 18.44
N GLU A 101 12.06 -1.05 17.30
CA GLU A 101 11.47 -0.83 15.97
C GLU A 101 10.41 -1.89 15.64
N TYR A 102 10.67 -3.16 15.98
CA TYR A 102 9.70 -4.24 15.84
C TYR A 102 8.45 -4.03 16.70
N GLU A 103 8.62 -3.62 17.95
CA GLU A 103 7.50 -3.30 18.85
C GLU A 103 6.70 -2.09 18.37
N ALA A 104 7.36 -1.04 17.88
CA ALA A 104 6.70 0.13 17.31
C ALA A 104 5.86 -0.24 16.08
N LEU A 105 6.38 -1.11 15.21
CA LEU A 105 5.63 -1.59 14.04
C LEU A 105 4.39 -2.39 14.45
N LEU A 106 4.50 -3.30 15.42
CA LEU A 106 3.37 -4.05 15.96
C LEU A 106 2.30 -3.12 16.55
N ALA A 107 2.71 -2.09 17.29
CA ALA A 107 1.81 -1.10 17.86
C ALA A 107 1.07 -0.29 16.77
N ALA A 108 1.77 0.08 15.69
CA ALA A 108 1.18 0.75 14.54
C ALA A 108 0.14 -0.14 13.81
N GLN A 109 0.40 -1.44 13.69
CA GLN A 109 -0.57 -2.40 13.14
C GLN A 109 -1.82 -2.51 14.03
N ALA A 110 -1.65 -2.62 15.34
CA ALA A 110 -2.78 -2.70 16.28
C ALA A 110 -3.68 -1.46 16.23
N SER A 111 -3.11 -0.30 15.92
CA SER A 111 -3.82 0.99 15.83
C SER A 111 -4.42 1.25 14.45
N SER A 112 -4.02 0.49 13.42
CA SER A 112 -4.48 0.65 12.05
C SER A 112 -5.85 -0.02 11.88
N ALA A 113 -6.91 0.72 12.23
CA ALA A 113 -8.26 0.35 11.83
C ALA A 113 -8.32 0.30 10.28
N PRO A 114 -9.02 -0.69 9.69
CA PRO A 114 -9.27 -0.66 8.26
C PRO A 114 -9.94 0.68 7.93
N LEU A 115 -9.47 1.42 6.90
CA LEU A 115 -10.25 2.55 6.39
C LEU A 115 -11.50 1.94 5.75
N THR A 116 -12.50 1.67 6.58
CA THR A 116 -13.84 1.35 6.16
C THR A 116 -14.31 2.57 5.40
N GLY A 117 -14.66 2.37 4.13
CA GLY A 117 -15.50 3.32 3.43
C GLY A 117 -16.85 3.31 4.13
N ALA A 118 -16.97 4.01 5.27
CA ALA A 118 -18.28 4.38 5.76
C ALA A 118 -18.92 5.19 4.62
N PRO A 119 -20.16 4.85 4.20
CA PRO A 119 -20.85 5.74 3.29
C PRO A 119 -20.86 7.12 3.97
N ALA A 120 -20.49 8.17 3.23
CA ALA A 120 -20.63 9.53 3.72
C ALA A 120 -22.01 9.65 4.38
N PRO A 121 -22.13 10.19 5.61
CA PRO A 121 -23.42 10.28 6.26
C PRO A 121 -24.35 10.98 5.28
N ALA A 122 -25.42 10.28 4.89
CA ALA A 122 -26.42 10.82 4.00
C ALA A 122 -26.82 12.18 4.58
N ALA A 123 -26.52 13.25 3.83
CA ALA A 123 -26.94 14.59 4.21
C ALA A 123 -28.43 14.52 4.56
N PRO A 124 -28.87 15.08 5.70
CA PRO A 124 -30.27 15.01 6.06
C PRO A 124 -31.06 15.67 4.93
N ALA A 125 -32.04 14.95 4.40
CA ALA A 125 -33.00 15.47 3.46
C ALA A 125 -33.66 16.69 4.10
N ALA A 126 -33.25 17.88 3.65
CA ALA A 126 -33.93 19.11 4.00
C ALA A 126 -35.30 19.07 3.32
N VAL A 127 -36.31 18.91 4.18
CA VAL A 127 -37.72 19.10 3.89
C VAL A 127 -37.94 20.44 3.17
N ALA A 128 -38.77 20.38 2.14
CA ALA A 128 -39.26 21.55 1.44
C ALA A 128 -40.20 22.37 2.33
N GLU A 129 -39.96 23.67 2.42
CA GLU A 129 -41.03 24.65 2.64
C GLU A 129 -40.97 25.70 1.52
N SER A 130 -42.10 25.85 0.84
CA SER A 130 -42.33 26.84 -0.22
C SER A 130 -42.60 28.22 0.36
N GLY A 131 -42.03 29.25 -0.27
CA GLY A 131 -42.38 30.66 -0.06
C GLY A 131 -41.90 31.52 -1.22
N SER A 132 -42.82 31.84 -2.13
CA SER A 132 -42.69 32.66 -3.34
C SER A 132 -42.21 34.09 -3.09
N ASN A 133 -41.25 34.63 -3.87
CA ASN A 133 -41.56 35.62 -4.92
C ASN A 133 -40.32 36.13 -5.71
N GLY A 134 -40.46 36.10 -7.04
CA GLY A 134 -40.09 37.15 -8.00
C GLY A 134 -38.68 37.76 -8.01
N ALA A 135 -37.91 37.48 -9.07
CA ALA A 135 -37.46 38.48 -10.06
C ALA A 135 -36.36 37.87 -10.96
N GLU A 136 -36.50 38.13 -12.26
CA GLU A 136 -35.57 37.78 -13.34
C GLU A 136 -34.17 38.37 -13.15
N SER A 137 -33.14 37.60 -13.50
CA SER A 137 -32.08 38.03 -14.43
C SER A 137 -31.04 36.92 -14.63
N SER A 138 -30.84 36.47 -15.86
CA SER A 138 -29.58 35.83 -16.28
C SER A 138 -28.49 36.91 -16.45
N PRO A 139 -27.21 36.58 -16.20
CA PRO A 139 -26.35 36.33 -17.36
C PRO A 139 -25.26 35.25 -17.18
N GLU A 140 -25.01 34.55 -18.30
CA GLU A 140 -23.74 34.11 -18.91
C GLU A 140 -22.61 33.40 -18.08
N PRO A 141 -22.00 32.30 -18.60
CA PRO A 141 -21.00 31.53 -17.85
C PRO A 141 -19.59 32.14 -17.93
N ALA A 142 -19.02 32.49 -16.78
CA ALA A 142 -17.63 32.92 -16.69
C ALA A 142 -16.65 31.73 -16.61
N ALA A 143 -15.84 31.63 -17.67
CA ALA A 143 -14.59 30.89 -17.89
C ALA A 143 -13.94 30.06 -16.75
N ALA A 144 -13.60 28.82 -17.09
CA ALA A 144 -12.75 27.92 -16.30
C ALA A 144 -11.32 28.48 -16.10
N PRO A 145 -10.67 28.25 -14.95
CA PRO A 145 -9.32 28.72 -14.69
C PRO A 145 -8.28 27.94 -15.51
N ARG A 146 -7.45 28.66 -16.27
CA ARG A 146 -6.30 28.12 -17.01
C ARG A 146 -5.22 27.67 -16.02
N ARG A 147 -4.84 26.39 -16.06
CA ARG A 147 -3.71 25.85 -15.29
C ARG A 147 -2.41 26.53 -15.72
N ALA A 148 -1.65 27.03 -14.75
CA ALA A 148 -0.34 27.65 -14.97
C ALA A 148 0.65 26.61 -15.53
N ARG A 149 1.41 27.03 -16.55
CA ARG A 149 2.56 26.30 -17.09
C ARG A 149 3.63 26.18 -16.01
N VAL A 150 4.11 24.96 -15.76
CA VAL A 150 5.33 24.71 -15.01
C VAL A 150 6.51 25.10 -15.91
N GLU A 151 7.34 26.03 -15.48
CA GLU A 151 8.63 26.34 -16.11
C GLU A 151 9.68 25.30 -15.68
N GLU A 152 10.31 24.65 -16.66
CA GLU A 152 11.46 23.76 -16.47
C GLU A 152 12.71 24.58 -16.13
N ILE A 153 13.38 24.23 -15.03
CA ILE A 153 14.68 24.79 -14.66
C ILE A 153 15.78 24.09 -15.48
N PRO A 154 16.61 24.80 -16.25
CA PRO A 154 17.69 24.17 -17.00
C PRO A 154 18.80 23.66 -16.06
N ARG A 155 19.22 22.41 -16.27
CA ARG A 155 20.37 21.80 -15.60
C ARG A 155 21.66 22.42 -16.13
N SER A 156 22.30 23.26 -15.33
CA SER A 156 23.66 23.72 -15.59
C SER A 156 24.65 22.58 -15.36
N GLN A 157 25.37 22.21 -16.42
CA GLN A 157 26.55 21.35 -16.38
C GLN A 157 27.73 22.11 -15.76
N VAL A 158 28.38 21.54 -14.74
CA VAL A 158 29.85 21.48 -14.58
C VAL A 158 30.18 20.22 -13.80
#